data_AF-A0A846QR65-F1
#
_entry.id   AF-A0A846QR65-F1
#
_cell.length_a   1.000
_cell.length_b   1.000
_cell.length_c   1.000
_cell.angle_alpha   90.00
_cell.angle_beta   90.00
_cell.angle_gamma   90.00
#
_symmetry.space_group_name_H-M   'P 1'
#
loop_
_entity.id
_entity.type
_entity.pdbx_description
1 polymer ?
#
loop_
_entity_poly.entity_id
_entity_poly.type
_entity_poly.pdbx_seq_one_letter_code
_entity_poly.pdbx_strand_id
1 'polypeptide(L)'
;MIKIEKEENHTYRFSLKTESGNTILKSVPFNSKGEVESTLAGLNPKLKQSPSVFERKTNHNGKFLFNLKDKKGNLIGSSQLYNSEAGMENGIKNIKNSLAKIADWKKL
;
A
#
# COMPACT_ATOMS: atom_id res chain seq x y z
N MET A 1 -5.46 6.87 -6.14
CA MET A 1 -4.62 8.02 -5.73
C MET A 1 -3.84 7.68 -4.46
N ILE A 2 -2.71 8.35 -4.21
CA ILE A 2 -2.02 8.30 -2.92
C ILE A 2 -2.26 9.57 -2.17
N LYS A 3 -2.51 9.44 -0.87
CA LYS A 3 -2.56 10.54 0.06
C LYS A 3 -1.50 10.34 1.13
N ILE A 4 -0.70 11.36 1.41
CA ILE A 4 0.22 11.38 2.55
C ILE A 4 -0.36 12.34 3.57
N GLU A 5 -0.50 11.89 4.81
CA GLU A 5 -1.08 12.65 5.91
C GLU A 5 -0.13 12.64 7.10
N LYS A 6 0.01 13.78 7.78
CA LYS A 6 0.68 13.89 9.08
C LYS A 6 -0.34 13.54 10.16
N GLU A 7 0.01 12.67 11.09
CA GLU A 7 -0.78 12.32 12.28
C GLU A 7 -0.37 13.21 13.47
N GLU A 8 -1.22 13.27 14.51
CA GLU A 8 -1.05 14.15 15.68
C GLU A 8 0.25 13.90 16.45
N ASN A 9 0.76 12.67 16.40
CA ASN A 9 2.00 12.22 17.03
C ASN A 9 3.27 12.53 16.21
N HIS A 10 3.21 13.48 15.28
CA HIS A 10 4.31 13.83 14.36
C HIS A 10 4.76 12.71 13.42
N THR A 11 4.00 11.61 13.34
CA THR A 11 4.25 10.56 12.34
C THR A 11 3.51 10.86 11.05
N TYR A 12 3.90 10.17 9.98
CA TYR A 12 3.31 10.28 8.66
C TYR A 12 2.76 8.93 8.22
N ARG A 13 1.63 8.93 7.52
CA ARG A 13 1.13 7.74 6.83
C ARG A 13 0.81 8.06 5.39
N PHE A 14 0.96 7.07 4.53
CA PHE A 14 0.35 7.10 3.23
C PHE A 14 -0.85 6.15 3.17
N SER A 15 -1.86 6.57 2.43
CA SER A 15 -3.03 5.77 2.09
C SER A 15 -3.14 5.64 0.59
N LEU A 16 -3.42 4.44 0.11
CA LEU A 16 -3.83 4.18 -1.25
C LEU A 16 -5.35 4.20 -1.30
N LYS A 17 -5.89 4.97 -2.23
CA LYS A 17 -7.33 5.13 -2.42
C LYS A 17 -7.72 4.80 -3.86
N THR A 18 -8.92 4.28 -4.06
CA THR A 18 -9.56 4.21 -5.39
C THR A 18 -9.79 5.61 -5.96
N GLU A 19 -10.19 5.70 -7.22
CA GLU A 19 -10.61 6.96 -7.84
C GLU A 19 -11.83 7.56 -7.14
N SER A 20 -12.74 6.70 -6.66
CA SER A 20 -13.89 7.10 -5.85
C SER A 20 -13.56 7.53 -4.41
N GLY A 21 -12.28 7.53 -4.01
CA GLY A 21 -11.84 8.00 -2.69
C GLY A 21 -11.86 6.95 -1.57
N ASN A 22 -12.28 5.71 -1.85
CA ASN A 22 -12.26 4.63 -0.87
C ASN A 22 -10.84 4.18 -0.58
N THR A 23 -10.48 4.08 0.71
CA THR A 23 -9.14 3.65 1.13
C THR A 23 -9.00 2.14 0.98
N ILE A 24 -8.01 1.69 0.22
CA ILE A 24 -7.75 0.25 -0.03
C ILE A 24 -6.56 -0.27 0.76
N LEU A 25 -5.62 0.60 1.11
CA LEU A 25 -4.47 0.27 1.97
C LEU A 25 -4.06 1.50 2.79
N LYS A 26 -3.71 1.26 4.05
CA LYS A 26 -3.10 2.26 4.94
C LYS A 26 -1.73 1.75 5.38
N SER A 27 -0.72 2.62 5.32
CA SER A 27 0.64 2.27 5.73
C SER A 27 0.80 2.19 7.25
N VAL A 28 1.90 1.61 7.72
CA VAL A 28 2.43 1.84 9.07
C VAL A 28 2.80 3.32 9.26
N PRO A 29 2.92 3.83 10.51
CA PRO A 29 3.40 5.19 10.73
C PRO A 29 4.90 5.27 10.42
N PHE A 30 5.30 6.38 9.81
CA PHE A 30 6.69 6.74 9.51
C PHE A 30 7.08 7.97 10.33
N ASN A 31 8.36 8.10 10.69
CA ASN A 31 8.80 9.22 11.53
C ASN A 31 8.99 10.52 10.73
N SER A 32 9.03 10.42 9.39
CA SER A 32 9.19 11.59 8.52
C SER A 32 8.51 11.40 7.18
N LYS A 33 8.19 12.52 6.51
CA LYS A 33 7.72 12.51 5.11
C LYS A 33 8.76 11.92 4.16
N GLY A 34 10.06 12.15 4.43
CA GLY A 34 11.16 11.60 3.62
C GLY A 34 11.23 10.07 3.66
N GLU A 35 10.89 9.44 4.79
CA GLU A 35 10.76 7.98 4.89
C GLU A 35 9.60 7.44 4.05
N VAL A 36 8.46 8.14 4.02
CA VAL A 36 7.33 7.79 3.16
C VAL A 36 7.74 7.82 1.69
N GLU A 37 8.38 8.91 1.26
CA GLU A 37 8.83 9.09 -0.12
C GLU A 37 9.87 8.04 -0.53
N SER A 38 10.83 7.75 0.34
CA SER A 38 11.85 6.72 0.12
C SER A 38 11.23 5.32 0.02
N THR A 39 10.24 5.03 0.86
CA THR A 39 9.49 3.76 0.83
C THR A 39 8.72 3.61 -0.48
N LEU A 40 7.98 4.64 -0.90
CA LEU A 40 7.20 4.65 -2.15
C LEU A 40 8.11 4.55 -3.38
N ALA A 41 9.22 5.29 -3.41
CA ALA A 41 10.21 5.21 -4.48
C ALA A 41 10.83 3.81 -4.56
N GLY A 42 11.11 3.20 -3.41
CA GLY A 42 11.63 1.85 -3.32
C GLY A 42 10.65 0.78 -3.80
N LEU A 43 9.34 0.98 -3.67
CA LEU A 43 8.31 0.02 -4.11
C LEU A 43 8.19 -0.07 -5.64
N ASN A 44 8.37 1.04 -6.34
CA ASN A 44 8.09 1.13 -7.77
C ASN A 44 8.90 0.18 -8.68
N PRO A 45 10.26 0.17 -8.66
CA PRO A 45 11.02 -0.80 -9.48
C PRO A 45 10.76 -2.25 -9.04
N LYS A 46 10.34 -2.45 -7.79
CA LYS A 46 10.10 -3.78 -7.20
C LYS A 46 8.78 -4.40 -7.66
N LEU A 47 7.75 -3.61 -7.92
CA LEU A 47 6.46 -4.08 -8.41
C LEU A 47 6.51 -4.65 -9.83
N LYS A 48 7.41 -4.12 -10.68
CA LYS A 48 7.61 -4.61 -12.05
C LYS A 48 8.38 -5.94 -12.09
N GLN A 49 9.18 -6.23 -11.07
CA GLN A 49 10.16 -7.34 -11.07
C GLN A 49 9.82 -8.47 -10.11
N SER A 50 8.93 -8.28 -9.12
CA SER A 50 8.58 -9.35 -8.18
C SER A 50 7.13 -9.27 -7.66
N PRO A 51 6.32 -10.34 -7.86
CA PRO A 51 4.96 -10.42 -7.32
C PRO A 51 4.91 -10.62 -5.79
N SER A 52 6.05 -10.83 -5.12
CA SER A 52 6.12 -11.32 -3.73
C SER A 52 5.98 -10.26 -2.63
N VAL A 53 5.62 -9.02 -2.96
CA VAL A 53 5.43 -7.95 -1.95
C VAL A 53 4.04 -7.95 -1.32
N PHE A 54 3.09 -8.71 -1.87
CA PHE A 54 1.73 -8.83 -1.36
C PHE A 54 1.53 -10.17 -0.65
N GLU A 55 1.45 -10.13 0.68
CA GLU A 55 1.08 -11.28 1.50
C GLU A 55 -0.44 -11.31 1.66
N ARG A 56 -1.08 -12.37 1.17
CA ARG A 56 -2.53 -12.59 1.30
C ARG A 56 -2.82 -13.28 2.62
N LYS A 57 -3.88 -12.87 3.30
CA LYS A 57 -4.28 -13.42 4.60
C LYS A 57 -5.80 -13.53 4.69
N THR A 58 -6.23 -14.47 5.50
CA THR A 58 -7.62 -14.58 5.97
C THR A 58 -7.60 -14.42 7.48
N ASN A 59 -8.45 -13.55 8.03
CA ASN A 59 -8.55 -13.39 9.48
C ASN A 59 -9.44 -14.49 10.09
N HIS A 60 -9.52 -14.54 11.43
CA HIS A 60 -10.31 -15.53 12.16
C HIS A 60 -11.83 -15.47 11.86
N ASN A 61 -12.31 -14.35 11.31
CA ASN A 61 -13.71 -14.16 10.91
C ASN A 61 -13.97 -14.52 9.42
N GLY A 62 -13.02 -15.18 8.76
CA GLY A 62 -13.14 -15.54 7.34
C GLY A 62 -13.08 -14.35 6.37
N LYS A 63 -12.62 -13.17 6.83
CA LYS A 63 -12.43 -12.00 5.95
C LYS A 63 -11.03 -11.99 5.36
N PHE A 64 -10.96 -11.61 4.09
CA PHE A 64 -9.72 -11.58 3.32
C PHE A 64 -9.03 -10.23 3.46
N LEU A 65 -7.71 -10.20 3.48
CA LEU A 65 -6.92 -8.97 3.49
C LEU A 65 -5.53 -9.27 2.93
N PHE A 66 -4.79 -8.23 2.56
CA PHE A 66 -3.39 -8.39 2.19
C PHE A 66 -2.52 -7.36 2.90
N ASN A 67 -1.26 -7.76 3.12
CA ASN A 67 -0.19 -6.91 3.59
C ASN A 67 0.73 -6.56 2.43
N LEU A 68 1.14 -5.30 2.37
CA LEU A 68 2.25 -4.85 1.55
C LEU A 68 3.52 -4.92 2.39
N LYS A 69 4.52 -5.66 1.91
CA LYS A 69 5.81 -5.85 2.56
C LYS A 69 6.97 -5.35 1.70
N ASP A 70 8.08 -4.99 2.35
CA ASP A 70 9.34 -4.77 1.65
C ASP A 70 10.05 -6.11 1.31
N LYS A 71 11.22 -6.05 0.65
CA LYS A 71 12.02 -7.24 0.32
C LYS A 71 12.58 -7.98 1.54
N LYS A 72 12.69 -7.29 2.67
CA LYS A 72 13.16 -7.87 3.94
C LYS A 72 12.00 -8.49 4.73
N GLY A 73 10.76 -8.39 4.23
CA GLY A 73 9.55 -8.89 4.88
C GLY A 73 8.93 -7.91 5.87
N ASN A 74 9.46 -6.68 5.99
CA ASN A 74 8.89 -5.68 6.89
C ASN A 74 7.54 -5.20 6.37
N LEU A 75 6.60 -5.03 7.29
CA LEU A 75 5.27 -4.52 6.96
C LEU A 75 5.34 -3.04 6.59
N ILE A 76 4.89 -2.71 5.37
CA ILE A 76 4.72 -1.34 4.90
C ILE A 76 3.29 -0.87 5.14
N GLY A 77 2.30 -1.75 4.97
CA GLY A 77 0.90 -1.41 5.16
C GLY A 77 -0.03 -2.59 5.00
N SER A 78 -1.28 -2.40 5.39
CA SER A 78 -2.31 -3.43 5.36
C SER A 78 -3.55 -2.91 4.64
N SER A 79 -4.22 -3.81 3.93
CA SER A 79 -5.49 -3.51 3.30
C SER A 79 -6.63 -3.42 4.30
N GLN A 80 -7.76 -2.90 3.85
CA GLN A 80 -9.04 -3.16 4.53
C GLN A 80 -9.42 -4.65 4.43
N LEU A 81 -10.43 -5.04 5.20
CA LEU A 81 -11.03 -6.37 5.11
C LEU A 81 -11.96 -6.46 3.89
N TYR A 82 -11.88 -7.58 3.19
CA TYR A 82 -12.71 -7.94 2.05
C TYR A 82 -13.63 -9.11 2.41
N ASN A 83 -14.84 -9.08 1.85
CA ASN A 83 -15.82 -10.16 2.01
C ASN A 83 -15.56 -11.36 1.09
N SER A 84 -14.67 -11.21 0.10
CA SER A 84 -14.32 -12.28 -0.84
C SER A 84 -12.86 -12.17 -1.28
N GLU A 85 -12.27 -13.32 -1.63
CA GLU A 85 -10.93 -13.41 -2.20
C GLU A 85 -10.80 -12.61 -3.50
N ALA A 86 -11.81 -12.71 -4.38
CA ALA A 86 -11.85 -11.93 -5.62
C ALA A 86 -11.83 -10.42 -5.35
N GLY A 87 -12.52 -9.95 -4.30
CA GLY A 87 -12.48 -8.55 -3.88
C GLY A 87 -11.07 -8.11 -3.44
N MET A 88 -10.39 -8.98 -2.69
CA MET A 88 -9.00 -8.76 -2.27
C MET A 88 -8.04 -8.70 -3.46
N GLU A 89 -8.13 -9.63 -4.43
CA GLU A 89 -7.28 -9.63 -5.63
C GLU A 89 -7.51 -8.38 -6.50
N ASN A 90 -8.75 -7.92 -6.62
CA ASN A 90 -9.06 -6.65 -7.28
C ASN A 90 -8.42 -5.46 -6.53
N GLY A 91 -8.42 -5.48 -5.20
CA GLY A 91 -7.68 -4.53 -4.37
C GLY A 91 -6.19 -4.51 -4.70
N ILE A 92 -5.55 -5.68 -4.79
CA ILE A 92 -4.14 -5.82 -5.17
C ILE A 92 -3.87 -5.26 -6.57
N LYS A 93 -4.73 -5.57 -7.55
CA LYS A 93 -4.60 -5.05 -8.92
C LYS A 93 -4.68 -3.51 -8.95
N ASN A 94 -5.64 -2.93 -8.23
CA ASN A 94 -5.80 -1.48 -8.13
C ASN A 94 -4.58 -0.80 -7.50
N ILE A 95 -3.98 -1.42 -6.49
CA ILE A 95 -2.76 -0.92 -5.87
C ILE A 95 -1.57 -0.99 -6.82
N LYS A 96 -1.37 -2.12 -7.51
CA LYS A 96 -0.29 -2.25 -8.50
C LYS A 96 -0.36 -1.13 -9.53
N ASN A 97 -1.55 -0.87 -10.06
CA ASN A 97 -1.78 0.23 -11.00
C ASN A 97 -1.52 1.61 -10.39
N SER A 98 -1.98 1.83 -9.15
CA SER A 98 -1.76 3.10 -8.45
C SER A 98 -0.28 3.35 -8.16
N LEU A 99 0.44 2.32 -7.73
CA LEU A 99 1.86 2.41 -7.40
C LEU A 99 2.74 2.54 -8.65
N ALA A 100 2.36 1.93 -9.78
CA ALA A 100 3.07 2.10 -11.05
C ALA A 100 3.03 3.56 -11.54
N LYS A 101 1.95 4.31 -11.27
CA LYS A 101 1.85 5.74 -11.61
C LYS A 101 2.75 6.64 -10.74
N ILE A 102 3.19 6.19 -9.57
CA ILE A 102 4.13 6.92 -8.69
C ILE A 102 5.53 6.94 -9.29
N ALA A 103 5.90 5.96 -10.11
CA ALA A 103 7.19 5.95 -10.79
C ALA A 103 7.58 7.31 -11.38
N ASP A 104 6.55 8.03 -11.82
CA ASP A 104 6.67 9.17 -12.68
C ASP A 104 6.49 10.51 -11.93
N TRP A 105 6.18 10.55 -10.62
CA TRP A 105 5.98 11.84 -9.91
C TRP A 105 7.27 12.64 -9.67
N LYS A 106 8.45 12.01 -9.76
CA LYS A 106 9.74 12.73 -9.75
C LYS A 106 10.12 13.32 -11.13
N LYS A 107 9.24 13.18 -12.15
CA LYS A 107 9.40 13.79 -13.48
C LYS A 107 8.43 14.94 -13.75
N LEU A 108 7.62 15.31 -12.76
CA LEU A 108 6.79 16.52 -12.74
C LEU A 108 7.41 17.51 -11.75
#